data_AF-R4LBS5-F1
#
_entry.id   AF-R4LBS5-F1
#
_cell.length_a   1.000
_cell.length_b   1.000
_cell.length_c   1.000
_cell.angle_alpha   90.00
_cell.angle_beta   90.00
_cell.angle_gamma   90.00
#
_symmetry.space_group_name_H-M   'P 1'
#
loop_
_entity.id
_entity.type
_entity.pdbx_description
1 polymer ?
#
loop_
_entity_poly.entity_id
_entity_poly.type
_entity_poly.pdbx_seq_one_letter_code
_entity_poly.pdbx_strand_id
1 'polypeptide(L)'
;MSEVSAERKRAQGENPAEAESESEGQADGVALRKSPKGDEQPDFFVPTLYDVGTRDSRKIMDVAVFRLSKKDHRPNAIIRYDLPDGHVQVSSGVHGMASVWDYDIVLMAISHLTESMNRFRDGKGPKPGPTFRPHVGDVLKFCRRDNGGKQKNLISSALDRLASTYVTIERTRKLKNKMVTIKEGENLIAKKSVIENAATGKVEFVEFKIADWMYREITEGKSPDVLTVHPDYFLIDQGIGRFVYRLARRAAGKTTATWGFQTIYDRSGSTGSFKEFCRILRKVINAGDFPEYILKEENGQMGPLLVMTHKNMAEAVIESPGPKDDEDETEEDERE
;
A
#
# COMPACT_ATOMS: atom_id res chain seq x y z
N MET A 1 68.93 34.84 -23.40
CA MET A 1 68.89 33.71 -22.46
C MET A 1 67.41 33.39 -22.25
N SER A 2 66.80 32.71 -23.24
CA SER A 2 66.54 31.25 -23.37
C SER A 2 65.05 31.00 -23.02
N GLU A 3 64.13 30.93 -24.01
CA GLU A 3 63.69 29.71 -24.74
C GLU A 3 62.84 28.77 -23.84
N VAL A 4 61.65 28.20 -24.15
CA VAL A 4 60.80 27.96 -25.35
C VAL A 4 59.37 27.56 -24.88
N SER A 5 58.38 27.63 -25.80
CA SER A 5 57.18 26.74 -25.98
C SER A 5 56.02 26.79 -24.99
N ALA A 6 54.79 27.19 -25.38
CA ALA A 6 53.81 26.56 -26.29
C ALA A 6 52.93 25.49 -25.60
N GLU A 7 51.62 25.74 -25.50
CA GLU A 7 50.56 24.74 -25.77
C GLU A 7 49.18 25.42 -25.86
N ARG A 8 48.46 25.18 -26.96
CA ARG A 8 47.02 25.48 -27.12
C ARG A 8 46.20 24.43 -26.37
N LYS A 9 45.08 24.81 -25.75
CA LYS A 9 43.82 24.05 -25.85
C LYS A 9 42.62 24.86 -25.32
N ARG A 10 41.62 25.00 -26.20
CA ARG A 10 40.23 25.34 -25.85
C ARG A 10 39.70 24.28 -24.89
N ALA A 11 39.12 24.67 -23.77
CA ALA A 11 38.23 23.83 -22.99
C ALA A 11 36.83 24.46 -23.07
N GLN A 12 35.96 23.80 -23.84
CA GLN A 12 34.52 24.02 -23.83
C GLN A 12 33.99 23.68 -22.44
N GLY A 13 32.99 24.44 -21.98
CA GLY A 13 32.28 24.16 -20.76
C GLY A 13 31.53 22.83 -20.87
N GLU A 14 31.75 21.96 -19.88
CA GLU A 14 30.91 20.81 -19.61
C GLU A 14 30.17 21.05 -18.29
N ASN A 15 28.85 21.00 -18.42
CA ASN A 15 27.84 21.19 -17.40
C ASN A 15 27.68 19.84 -16.66
N PRO A 16 27.84 19.72 -15.33
CA PRO A 16 27.69 18.44 -14.65
C PRO A 16 26.21 18.21 -14.33
N ALA A 17 25.44 17.89 -15.36
CA ALA A 17 24.10 17.36 -15.25
C ALA A 17 24.05 16.08 -16.09
N GLU A 18 24.52 14.97 -15.53
CA GLU A 18 24.20 13.61 -16.00
C GLU A 18 24.89 12.57 -15.11
N ALA A 19 24.13 12.04 -14.16
CA ALA A 19 24.32 10.69 -13.62
C ALA A 19 22.97 10.23 -13.06
N GLU A 20 21.95 10.32 -13.91
CA GLU A 20 20.71 9.60 -13.71
C GLU A 20 21.01 8.11 -13.94
N SER A 21 20.94 7.32 -12.86
CA SER A 21 20.94 5.87 -12.97
C SER A 21 19.62 5.46 -13.60
N GLU A 22 19.59 5.41 -14.93
CA GLU A 22 18.61 4.69 -15.73
C GLU A 22 18.58 3.23 -15.25
N SER A 23 17.53 2.86 -14.54
CA SER A 23 17.08 1.47 -14.46
C SER A 23 15.75 1.36 -15.20
N GLU A 24 15.74 1.75 -16.48
CA GLU A 24 14.75 1.28 -17.44
C GLU A 24 15.35 0.06 -18.15
N GLY A 25 14.91 -1.12 -17.69
CA GLY A 25 15.37 -2.42 -18.14
C GLY A 25 14.34 -3.49 -17.79
N GLN A 26 13.28 -3.53 -18.59
CA GLN A 26 12.66 -4.76 -19.09
C GLN A 26 12.41 -5.90 -18.07
N ALA A 27 11.20 -5.94 -17.51
CA ALA A 27 10.58 -7.15 -16.99
C ALA A 27 9.09 -7.16 -17.40
N ASP A 28 8.82 -7.41 -18.68
CA ASP A 28 7.48 -7.79 -19.12
C ASP A 28 7.19 -9.20 -18.57
N GLY A 29 6.68 -9.28 -17.34
CA GLY A 29 6.17 -10.55 -16.81
C GLY A 29 6.10 -10.71 -15.29
N VAL A 30 6.71 -9.85 -14.49
CA VAL A 30 6.76 -10.04 -13.02
C VAL A 30 6.14 -8.83 -12.33
N ALA A 31 5.11 -9.02 -11.50
CA ALA A 31 4.51 -7.92 -10.73
C ALA A 31 5.36 -7.59 -9.50
N LEU A 32 6.15 -8.55 -9.04
CA LEU A 32 7.07 -8.42 -7.92
C LEU A 32 8.50 -8.04 -8.37
N ARG A 33 9.10 -7.07 -7.69
CA ARG A 33 10.54 -6.79 -7.81
C ARG A 33 11.36 -7.82 -7.03
N LYS A 34 12.63 -7.95 -7.38
CA LYS A 34 13.59 -8.77 -6.61
C LYS A 34 13.80 -8.20 -5.21
N SER A 35 13.90 -9.09 -4.24
CA SER A 35 14.27 -8.73 -2.86
C SER A 35 15.70 -8.19 -2.80
N PRO A 36 15.98 -7.22 -1.91
CA PRO A 36 17.35 -6.78 -1.64
C PRO A 36 18.27 -7.93 -1.18
N LYS A 37 19.58 -7.75 -1.33
CA LYS A 37 20.57 -8.72 -0.82
C LYS A 37 20.55 -8.72 0.72
N GLY A 38 20.55 -9.91 1.34
CA GLY A 38 20.54 -10.07 2.80
C GLY A 38 19.17 -9.79 3.44
N ASP A 39 18.09 -9.84 2.65
CA ASP A 39 16.70 -9.61 3.07
C ASP A 39 16.08 -10.86 3.74
N GLU A 40 16.85 -11.54 4.60
CA GLU A 40 16.30 -12.55 5.51
C GLU A 40 15.47 -11.80 6.56
N GLN A 41 14.17 -11.78 6.32
CA GLN A 41 13.18 -11.30 7.26
C GLN A 41 12.85 -12.46 8.21
N PRO A 42 12.97 -12.31 9.53
CA PRO A 42 12.11 -13.11 10.39
C PRO A 42 10.66 -12.80 9.98
N ASP A 43 9.72 -13.73 10.15
CA ASP A 43 8.30 -13.48 9.85
C ASP A 43 7.81 -12.29 10.66
N PHE A 44 7.98 -11.09 10.10
CA PHE A 44 7.39 -9.87 10.60
C PHE A 44 5.93 -10.00 10.20
N PHE A 45 5.16 -10.58 11.10
CA PHE A 45 3.72 -10.41 11.06
C PHE A 45 3.49 -8.93 11.27
N VAL A 46 3.10 -8.27 10.18
CA VAL A 46 2.81 -6.84 10.10
C VAL A 46 1.31 -6.69 10.32
N PRO A 47 0.81 -6.45 11.55
CA PRO A 47 -0.63 -6.41 11.77
C PRO A 47 -1.21 -5.17 11.03
N THR A 48 -2.30 -5.22 10.23
CA THR A 48 -3.02 -4.00 9.70
C THR A 48 -4.53 -3.80 10.05
N LEU A 49 -4.87 -2.83 10.88
CA LEU A 49 -6.18 -2.50 11.47
C LEU A 49 -7.52 -3.05 10.90
N TYR A 50 -8.24 -4.01 11.56
CA TYR A 50 -9.70 -4.33 11.38
C TYR A 50 -10.32 -5.45 12.27
N ASP A 51 -10.91 -5.16 13.41
CA ASP A 51 -12.28 -5.62 13.72
C ASP A 51 -12.70 -4.87 14.99
N VAL A 52 -13.96 -4.50 15.02
CA VAL A 52 -14.54 -3.65 16.06
C VAL A 52 -13.99 -2.21 16.12
N GLY A 53 -14.03 -1.51 15.00
CA GLY A 53 -14.29 -0.06 14.97
C GLY A 53 -15.63 0.24 14.31
N THR A 54 -16.26 1.35 14.72
CA THR A 54 -17.60 1.75 14.27
C THR A 54 -17.66 1.79 12.73
N ARG A 55 -18.83 1.48 12.15
CA ARG A 55 -19.15 1.39 10.71
C ARG A 55 -18.54 2.50 9.82
N ASP A 56 -18.15 3.62 10.42
CA ASP A 56 -17.60 4.81 9.80
C ASP A 56 -16.10 4.69 9.44
N SER A 57 -15.22 4.06 10.23
CA SER A 57 -13.77 3.95 9.88
C SER A 57 -13.51 3.11 8.62
N ARG A 58 -14.38 2.11 8.38
CA ARG A 58 -14.24 1.09 7.33
C ARG A 58 -14.22 1.64 5.91
N LYS A 59 -14.88 2.78 5.65
CA LYS A 59 -15.09 3.32 4.30
C LYS A 59 -13.96 4.22 3.77
N ILE A 60 -13.08 4.71 4.64
CA ILE A 60 -11.89 5.48 4.21
C ILE A 60 -10.95 4.58 3.41
N MET A 61 -11.00 3.28 3.70
CA MET A 61 -10.05 2.28 3.19
C MET A 61 -10.50 1.64 1.88
N ASP A 62 -11.65 2.07 1.36
CA ASP A 62 -12.11 1.77 0.01
C ASP A 62 -11.42 2.60 -1.06
N VAL A 63 -10.77 3.68 -0.66
CA VAL A 63 -10.17 4.68 -1.55
C VAL A 63 -8.69 4.85 -1.26
N ALA A 64 -7.93 5.32 -2.24
CA ALA A 64 -6.52 5.61 -2.05
C ALA A 64 -6.34 6.94 -1.32
N VAL A 65 -5.81 6.90 -0.09
CA VAL A 65 -5.37 8.09 0.67
C VAL A 65 -3.98 8.60 0.24
N PHE A 66 -3.53 8.17 -0.95
CA PHE A 66 -2.21 8.38 -1.50
C PHE A 66 -2.27 8.36 -3.03
N ARG A 67 -1.20 8.80 -3.69
CA ARG A 67 -1.02 8.66 -5.14
C ARG A 67 -0.41 7.31 -5.53
N LEU A 68 -0.67 6.87 -6.77
CA LEU A 68 -0.14 5.60 -7.31
C LEU A 68 1.08 5.74 -8.22
N SER A 69 1.43 6.95 -8.65
CA SER A 69 2.59 7.20 -9.51
C SER A 69 3.85 7.44 -8.66
N LYS A 70 5.02 7.01 -9.14
CA LYS A 70 6.32 7.44 -8.59
C LYS A 70 6.72 8.82 -9.12
N LYS A 71 6.45 9.08 -10.42
CA LYS A 71 6.91 10.26 -11.17
C LYS A 71 6.04 11.51 -10.95
N ASP A 72 4.72 11.35 -10.91
CA ASP A 72 3.80 12.49 -10.73
C ASP A 72 3.59 12.76 -9.24
N HIS A 73 4.27 13.77 -8.69
CA HIS A 73 4.28 14.09 -7.25
C HIS A 73 3.03 14.82 -6.75
N ARG A 74 2.21 15.38 -7.64
CA ARG A 74 0.96 16.07 -7.30
C ARG A 74 1.08 17.09 -6.14
N PRO A 75 1.89 18.16 -6.26
CA PRO A 75 1.90 19.25 -5.28
C PRO A 75 0.62 20.07 -5.35
N ASN A 76 0.10 20.50 -4.19
CA ASN A 76 -1.12 21.32 -4.06
C ASN A 76 -2.34 20.75 -4.81
N ALA A 77 -2.44 19.42 -4.87
CA ALA A 77 -3.46 18.73 -5.64
C ALA A 77 -4.52 18.15 -4.71
N ILE A 78 -5.69 17.87 -5.29
CA ILE A 78 -6.82 17.26 -4.59
C ILE A 78 -7.25 16.00 -5.34
N ILE A 79 -7.54 14.94 -4.59
CA ILE A 79 -8.36 13.81 -5.05
C ILE A 79 -9.66 13.86 -4.28
N ARG A 80 -10.78 13.69 -4.97
CA ARG A 80 -12.10 13.58 -4.37
C ARG A 80 -12.70 12.23 -4.75
N TYR A 81 -13.23 11.54 -3.75
CA TYR A 81 -13.96 10.29 -3.92
C TYR A 81 -15.38 10.48 -3.38
N ASP A 82 -16.37 10.35 -4.26
CA ASP A 82 -17.77 10.36 -3.86
C ASP A 82 -18.21 8.93 -3.50
N LEU A 83 -18.72 8.76 -2.28
CA LEU A 83 -19.16 7.51 -1.70
C LEU A 83 -20.68 7.58 -1.45
N PRO A 84 -21.39 6.45 -1.30
CA PRO A 84 -22.85 6.46 -1.09
C PRO A 84 -23.33 7.25 0.13
N ASP A 85 -22.47 7.47 1.14
CA ASP A 85 -22.79 8.15 2.40
C ASP A 85 -21.99 9.44 2.66
N GLY A 86 -21.31 9.97 1.64
CA GLY A 86 -20.52 11.19 1.76
C GLY A 86 -19.37 11.26 0.78
N HIS A 87 -18.30 11.98 1.13
CA HIS A 87 -17.11 12.04 0.28
C HIS A 87 -15.82 12.04 1.10
N VAL A 88 -14.77 11.50 0.49
CA VAL A 88 -13.40 11.54 1.01
C VAL A 88 -12.59 12.43 0.09
N GLN A 89 -11.89 13.39 0.67
CA GLN A 89 -10.97 14.26 -0.05
C GLN A 89 -9.56 14.07 0.47
N VAL A 90 -8.60 13.91 -0.44
CA VAL A 90 -7.18 13.81 -0.13
C VAL A 90 -6.49 14.99 -0.79
N SER A 91 -5.91 15.88 0.01
CA SER A 91 -5.16 17.03 -0.50
C SER A 91 -3.69 16.94 -0.10
N SER A 92 -2.83 17.54 -0.91
CA SER A 92 -1.39 17.62 -0.66
C SER A 92 -0.91 19.05 -0.50
N GLY A 93 0.19 19.23 0.22
CA GLY A 93 0.90 20.51 0.27
C GLY A 93 1.98 20.65 -0.81
N VAL A 94 2.92 21.56 -0.57
CA VAL A 94 4.02 21.90 -1.50
C VAL A 94 4.97 20.74 -1.77
N HIS A 95 5.10 19.80 -0.85
CA HIS A 95 6.01 18.64 -0.99
C HIS A 95 5.43 17.53 -1.88
N GLY A 96 4.17 17.66 -2.31
CA GLY A 96 3.47 16.62 -3.06
C GLY A 96 2.65 15.69 -2.19
N MET A 97 1.82 14.87 -2.85
CA MET A 97 0.99 13.87 -2.19
C MET A 97 1.83 12.65 -1.82
N ALA A 98 1.59 12.10 -0.63
CA ALA A 98 2.13 10.81 -0.22
C ALA A 98 1.79 9.76 -1.27
N SER A 99 2.79 9.01 -1.69
CA SER A 99 2.61 7.87 -2.59
C SER A 99 2.28 6.60 -1.81
N VAL A 100 1.80 5.59 -2.53
CA VAL A 100 1.58 4.25 -1.95
C VAL A 100 2.85 3.67 -1.32
N TRP A 101 4.04 4.00 -1.84
CA TRP A 101 5.31 3.61 -1.23
C TRP A 101 5.64 4.44 0.01
N ASP A 102 5.31 5.74 0.05
CA ASP A 102 5.49 6.52 1.29
C ASP A 102 4.60 5.95 2.40
N TYR A 103 3.40 5.52 2.05
CA TYR A 103 2.43 4.91 2.97
C TYR A 103 2.93 3.60 3.63
N ASP A 104 3.96 2.93 3.09
CA ASP A 104 4.60 1.79 3.74
C ASP A 104 5.15 2.13 5.14
N ILE A 105 5.62 3.37 5.33
CA ILE A 105 6.11 3.85 6.63
C ILE A 105 4.95 3.92 7.65
N VAL A 106 3.76 4.31 7.19
CA VAL A 106 2.55 4.32 8.01
C VAL A 106 2.11 2.89 8.33
N LEU A 107 2.20 1.97 7.36
CA LEU A 107 1.93 0.55 7.60
C LEU A 107 2.85 -0.01 8.68
N MET A 108 4.16 0.29 8.63
CA MET A 108 5.10 -0.09 9.69
C MET A 108 4.65 0.41 11.07
N ALA A 109 4.27 1.69 11.17
CA ALA A 109 3.84 2.27 12.43
C ALA A 109 2.57 1.61 12.98
N ILE A 110 1.56 1.38 12.12
CA ILE A 110 0.31 0.67 12.48
C ILE A 110 0.62 -0.71 13.02
N SER A 111 1.58 -1.38 12.40
CA SER A 111 1.94 -2.75 12.75
C SER A 111 2.66 -2.86 14.07
N HIS A 112 3.67 -2.01 14.31
CA HIS A 112 4.32 -1.92 15.61
C HIS A 112 3.35 -1.51 16.73
N LEU A 113 2.46 -0.54 16.46
CA LEU A 113 1.47 -0.08 17.41
C LEU A 113 0.51 -1.21 17.80
N THR A 114 0.09 -2.01 16.83
CA THR A 114 -0.81 -3.12 17.09
C THR A 114 -0.14 -4.22 17.87
N GLU A 115 1.06 -4.64 17.49
CA GLU A 115 1.79 -5.66 18.23
C GLU A 115 1.99 -5.20 19.69
N SER A 116 2.35 -3.94 19.89
CA SER A 116 2.46 -3.34 21.22
C SER A 116 1.13 -3.34 21.97
N MET A 117 0.01 -3.09 21.29
CA MET A 117 -1.32 -3.09 21.88
C MET A 117 -1.80 -4.51 22.22
N ASN A 118 -1.49 -5.51 21.40
CA ASN A 118 -1.76 -6.91 21.68
C ASN A 118 -0.98 -7.37 22.91
N ARG A 119 0.32 -7.04 22.99
CA ARG A 119 1.12 -7.27 24.19
C ARG A 119 0.56 -6.58 25.43
N PHE A 120 0.05 -5.35 25.30
CA PHE A 120 -0.62 -4.66 26.41
C PHE A 120 -1.89 -5.39 26.86
N ARG A 121 -2.74 -5.83 25.92
CA ARG A 121 -3.96 -6.63 26.23
C ARG A 121 -3.62 -7.95 26.92
N ASP A 122 -2.50 -8.56 26.56
CA ASP A 122 -1.95 -9.77 27.20
C ASP A 122 -1.26 -9.49 28.55
N GLY A 123 -1.14 -8.23 29.00
CA GLY A 123 -0.41 -7.85 30.22
C GLY A 123 1.12 -7.94 30.10
N LYS A 124 1.66 -8.07 28.87
CA LYS A 124 3.09 -8.25 28.56
C LYS A 124 3.83 -6.95 28.20
N GLY A 125 3.23 -5.79 28.46
CA GLY A 125 3.83 -4.48 28.17
C GLY A 125 2.92 -3.30 28.55
N PRO A 126 3.44 -2.05 28.50
CA PRO A 126 2.66 -0.84 28.74
C PRO A 126 1.76 -0.50 27.54
N LYS A 127 0.74 0.33 27.76
CA LYS A 127 -0.11 0.84 26.68
C LYS A 127 0.74 1.69 25.72
N PRO A 128 0.77 1.37 24.42
CA PRO A 128 1.57 2.13 23.47
C PRO A 128 0.98 3.53 23.22
N GLY A 129 1.85 4.51 23.01
CA GLY A 129 1.46 5.87 22.60
C GLY A 129 1.35 6.00 21.07
N PRO A 130 0.88 7.17 20.57
CA PRO A 130 0.71 7.42 19.13
C PRO A 130 2.00 7.81 18.40
N THR A 131 3.10 8.05 19.13
CA THR A 131 4.40 8.43 18.57
C THR A 131 5.21 7.20 18.23
N PHE A 132 5.73 7.14 17.01
CA PHE A 132 6.57 6.07 16.49
C PHE A 132 7.97 6.60 16.18
N ARG A 133 9.01 5.92 16.67
CA ARG A 133 10.41 6.34 16.51
C ARG A 133 11.35 5.19 16.09
N PRO A 134 11.25 4.70 14.85
CA PRO A 134 12.12 3.63 14.36
C PRO A 134 13.51 4.15 13.97
N HIS A 135 14.50 3.27 13.99
CA HIS A 135 15.75 3.50 13.28
C HIS A 135 15.50 3.38 11.76
N VAL A 136 16.13 4.22 10.94
CA VAL A 136 15.87 4.26 9.49
C VAL A 136 16.28 2.95 8.80
N GLY A 137 17.30 2.25 9.32
CA GLY A 137 17.64 0.92 8.84
C GLY A 137 16.48 -0.07 8.96
N ASP A 138 15.68 0.01 10.02
CA ASP A 138 14.54 -0.87 10.25
C ASP A 138 13.39 -0.51 9.31
N VAL A 139 13.18 0.78 9.04
CA VAL A 139 12.19 1.24 8.05
C VAL A 139 12.52 0.70 6.66
N LEU A 140 13.79 0.82 6.25
CA LEU A 140 14.23 0.31 4.95
C LEU A 140 14.11 -1.21 4.87
N LYS A 141 14.51 -1.92 5.94
CA LYS A 141 14.37 -3.37 6.04
C LYS A 141 12.91 -3.81 5.96
N PHE A 142 12.03 -3.19 6.73
CA PHE A 142 10.60 -3.50 6.74
C PHE A 142 9.95 -3.25 5.38
N CYS A 143 10.25 -2.13 4.73
CA CYS A 143 9.74 -1.79 3.40
C CYS A 143 10.43 -2.59 2.27
N ARG A 144 11.32 -3.53 2.60
CA ARG A 144 12.17 -4.32 1.69
C ARG A 144 12.94 -3.46 0.70
N ARG A 145 13.46 -2.29 1.13
CA ARG A 145 14.24 -1.36 0.30
C ARG A 145 15.73 -1.56 0.52
N ASP A 146 16.52 -1.17 -0.47
CA ASP A 146 17.98 -1.16 -0.33
C ASP A 146 18.44 -0.24 0.80
N ASN A 147 19.47 -0.66 1.52
CA ASN A 147 20.05 0.10 2.63
C ASN A 147 21.22 0.98 2.14
N GLY A 148 20.90 2.05 1.42
CA GLY A 148 21.87 3.03 0.90
C GLY A 148 21.65 4.44 1.42
N GLY A 149 22.69 5.29 1.41
CA GLY A 149 22.59 6.68 1.89
C GLY A 149 21.50 7.50 1.19
N LYS A 150 21.38 7.36 -0.14
CA LYS A 150 20.30 7.99 -0.93
C LYS A 150 18.91 7.54 -0.46
N GLN A 151 18.75 6.26 -0.11
CA GLN A 151 17.47 5.72 0.36
C GLN A 151 17.09 6.28 1.73
N LYS A 152 18.06 6.49 2.62
CA LYS A 152 17.83 7.15 3.91
C LYS A 152 17.32 8.58 3.75
N ASN A 153 17.89 9.36 2.81
CA ASN A 153 17.41 10.71 2.53
C ASN A 153 16.00 10.71 1.92
N LEU A 154 15.67 9.72 1.08
CA LEU A 154 14.32 9.57 0.53
C LEU A 154 13.25 9.31 1.61
N ILE A 155 13.62 8.72 2.75
CA ILE A 155 12.69 8.59 3.89
C ILE A 155 12.32 9.95 4.47
N SER A 156 13.26 10.89 4.57
CA SER A 156 12.96 12.26 5.03
C SER A 156 11.94 12.94 4.12
N SER A 157 12.14 12.89 2.80
CA SER A 157 11.18 13.44 1.84
C SER A 157 9.84 12.69 1.83
N ALA A 158 9.83 11.39 2.13
CA ALA A 158 8.60 10.63 2.29
C ALA A 158 7.79 11.12 3.50
N LEU A 159 8.45 11.42 4.62
CA LEU A 159 7.81 12.00 5.80
C LEU A 159 7.25 13.40 5.51
N ASP A 160 7.93 14.22 4.70
CA ASP A 160 7.40 15.53 4.27
C ASP A 160 6.09 15.37 3.48
N ARG A 161 6.04 14.42 2.55
CA ARG A 161 4.82 14.12 1.78
C ARG A 161 3.71 13.55 2.66
N LEU A 162 4.03 12.64 3.56
CA LEU A 162 3.05 12.08 4.53
C LEU A 162 2.50 13.18 5.45
N ALA A 163 3.36 14.03 5.99
CA ALA A 163 2.95 15.11 6.89
C ALA A 163 2.14 16.19 6.18
N SER A 164 2.36 16.41 4.88
CA SER A 164 1.60 17.38 4.08
C SER A 164 0.38 16.80 3.37
N THR A 165 0.14 15.48 3.45
CA THR A 165 -1.06 14.84 2.91
C THR A 165 -2.18 14.89 3.94
N TYR A 166 -3.24 15.61 3.63
CA TYR A 166 -4.39 15.85 4.49
C TYR A 166 -5.62 15.11 3.96
N VAL A 167 -6.20 14.26 4.81
CA VAL A 167 -7.40 13.48 4.47
C VAL A 167 -8.58 14.12 5.17
N THR A 168 -9.58 14.52 4.40
CA THR A 168 -10.87 15.03 4.90
C THR A 168 -11.95 14.02 4.57
N ILE A 169 -12.80 13.74 5.54
CA ILE A 169 -13.90 12.80 5.43
C ILE A 169 -15.16 13.56 5.81
N GLU A 170 -16.11 13.59 4.89
CA GLU A 170 -17.42 14.14 5.12
C GLU A 170 -18.44 13.01 5.09
N ARG A 171 -19.24 12.89 6.16
CA ARG A 171 -20.31 11.88 6.26
C ARG A 171 -21.60 12.51 6.72
N THR A 172 -22.68 12.06 6.11
CA THR A 172 -24.03 12.44 6.50
C THR A 172 -24.67 11.29 7.27
N ARG A 173 -25.01 11.51 8.54
CA ARG A 173 -25.65 10.49 9.39
C ARG A 173 -26.86 11.04 10.14
N LYS A 174 -27.82 10.16 10.41
CA LYS A 174 -28.98 10.48 11.24
C LYS A 174 -28.57 10.42 12.71
N LEU A 175 -28.53 11.57 13.38
CA LEU A 175 -28.31 11.66 14.81
C LEU A 175 -29.61 12.06 15.49
N LYS A 176 -30.16 11.18 16.32
CA LYS A 176 -31.53 11.30 16.87
C LYS A 176 -32.55 11.47 15.72
N ASN A 177 -33.19 12.64 15.60
CA ASN A 177 -34.19 12.97 14.58
C ASN A 177 -33.69 13.98 13.53
N LYS A 178 -32.39 14.28 13.46
CA LYS A 178 -31.84 15.22 12.48
C LYS A 178 -30.75 14.55 11.63
N MET A 179 -30.71 14.89 10.34
CA MET A 179 -29.57 14.58 9.50
C MET A 179 -28.46 15.58 9.82
N VAL A 180 -27.27 15.08 10.17
CA VAL A 180 -26.09 15.90 10.49
C VAL A 180 -24.97 15.48 9.55
N THR A 181 -24.33 16.45 8.92
CA THR A 181 -23.09 16.25 8.18
C THR A 181 -21.92 16.55 9.09
N ILE A 182 -21.03 15.58 9.24
CA ILE A 182 -19.81 15.68 10.03
C ILE A 182 -18.63 15.69 9.06
N LYS A 183 -17.78 16.70 9.19
CA LYS A 183 -16.57 16.86 8.40
C LYS A 183 -15.37 16.84 9.35
N GLU A 184 -14.56 15.81 9.22
CA GLU A 184 -13.36 15.60 10.02
C GLU A 184 -12.17 15.49 9.08
N GLY A 185 -11.02 16.02 9.46
CA GLY A 185 -9.83 15.86 8.66
C GLY A 185 -8.56 15.93 9.47
N GLU A 186 -7.53 15.26 8.98
CA GLU A 186 -6.23 15.18 9.64
C GLU A 186 -5.14 14.84 8.61
N ASN A 187 -3.90 15.20 8.90
CA ASN A 187 -2.74 14.73 8.16
C ASN A 187 -2.51 13.23 8.43
N LEU A 188 -1.90 12.51 7.48
CA LEU A 188 -1.57 11.09 7.68
C LEU A 188 -0.60 10.86 8.85
N ILE A 189 0.33 11.81 9.05
CA ILE A 189 1.22 11.88 10.20
C ILE A 189 1.35 13.33 10.67
N ALA A 190 1.74 13.52 11.93
CA ALA A 190 2.01 14.81 12.55
C ALA A 190 3.30 14.78 13.39
N LYS A 191 3.78 15.95 13.83
CA LYS A 191 4.94 16.09 14.74
C LYS A 191 6.17 15.29 14.29
N LYS A 192 6.51 15.35 13.00
CA LYS A 192 7.67 14.61 12.47
C LYS A 192 9.00 15.25 12.92
N SER A 193 10.00 14.42 13.18
CA SER A 193 11.39 14.81 13.39
C SER A 193 12.32 13.81 12.71
N VAL A 194 13.42 14.30 12.16
CA VAL A 194 14.47 13.50 11.52
C VAL A 194 15.72 13.70 12.36
N ILE A 195 16.29 12.61 12.87
CA ILE A 195 17.47 12.64 13.73
C ILE A 195 18.66 12.17 12.91
N GLU A 196 19.62 13.07 12.73
CA GLU A 196 20.81 12.86 11.94
C GLU A 196 22.04 12.79 12.83
N ASN A 197 23.00 11.98 12.41
CA ASN A 197 24.31 11.92 13.03
C ASN A 197 25.08 13.22 12.73
N ALA A 198 25.38 14.02 13.76
CA ALA A 198 26.02 15.33 13.58
C ALA A 198 27.40 15.27 12.88
N ALA A 199 28.14 14.16 13.00
CA ALA A 199 29.46 14.01 12.38
C ALA A 199 29.38 13.58 10.91
N THR A 200 28.36 12.79 10.54
CA THR A 200 28.26 12.18 9.20
C THR A 200 27.11 12.72 8.35
N GLY A 201 26.18 13.49 8.94
CA GLY A 201 24.95 13.97 8.29
C GLY A 201 23.97 12.86 7.90
N LYS A 202 24.20 11.62 8.35
CA LYS A 202 23.36 10.47 8.00
C LYS A 202 22.13 10.42 8.89
N VAL A 203 20.96 10.22 8.29
CA VAL A 203 19.73 9.96 9.04
C VAL A 203 19.84 8.63 9.80
N GLU A 204 19.66 8.68 11.12
CA GLU A 204 19.68 7.52 12.01
C GLU A 204 18.26 7.13 12.45
N PHE A 205 17.47 8.10 12.92
CA PHE A 205 16.11 7.85 13.39
C PHE A 205 15.13 8.80 12.73
N VAL A 206 13.90 8.35 12.65
CA VAL A 206 12.76 9.21 12.35
C VAL A 206 11.76 9.09 13.47
N GLU A 207 11.06 10.18 13.77
CA GLU A 207 10.01 10.22 14.77
C GLU A 207 8.78 10.88 14.15
N PHE A 208 7.60 10.34 14.38
CA PHE A 208 6.34 10.98 13.98
C PHE A 208 5.16 10.43 14.78
N LYS A 209 4.08 11.20 14.86
CA LYS A 209 2.79 10.78 15.39
C LYS A 209 1.91 10.31 14.24
N ILE A 210 1.29 9.13 14.33
CA ILE A 210 0.27 8.71 13.37
C ILE A 210 -1.03 9.51 13.57
N ALA A 211 -1.87 9.59 12.54
CA ALA A 211 -3.16 10.24 12.63
C ALA A 211 -4.01 9.67 13.80
N ASP A 212 -4.69 10.55 14.53
CA ASP A 212 -5.46 10.19 15.72
C ASP A 212 -6.58 9.20 15.39
N TRP A 213 -7.19 9.30 14.21
CA TRP A 213 -8.19 8.32 13.78
C TRP A 213 -7.60 6.91 13.58
N MET A 214 -6.36 6.80 13.09
CA MET A 214 -5.68 5.49 12.97
C MET A 214 -5.33 4.94 14.35
N TYR A 215 -4.80 5.78 15.24
CA TYR A 215 -4.43 5.40 16.60
C TYR A 215 -5.65 4.93 17.41
N ARG A 216 -6.77 5.66 17.36
CA ARG A 216 -8.01 5.29 18.06
C ARG A 216 -8.53 3.95 17.57
N GLU A 217 -8.55 3.73 16.26
CA GLU A 217 -9.06 2.47 15.71
C GLU A 217 -8.24 1.26 16.23
N ILE A 218 -6.92 1.39 16.40
CA ILE A 218 -6.07 0.30 16.93
C ILE A 218 -6.27 0.12 18.45
N THR A 219 -6.35 1.21 19.19
CA THR A 219 -6.29 1.19 20.66
C THR A 219 -7.65 1.08 21.35
N GLU A 220 -8.72 1.55 20.71
CA GLU A 220 -10.09 1.54 21.26
C GLU A 220 -10.92 0.38 20.70
N GLY A 221 -10.49 -0.26 19.61
CA GLY A 221 -11.15 -1.44 19.08
C GLY A 221 -11.12 -2.62 20.06
N LYS A 222 -12.25 -3.34 20.19
CA LYS A 222 -12.35 -4.50 21.08
C LYS A 222 -11.55 -5.70 20.57
N SER A 223 -11.49 -5.87 19.25
CA SER A 223 -10.75 -6.95 18.59
C SER A 223 -10.10 -6.39 17.34
N PRO A 224 -9.12 -5.47 17.40
CA PRO A 224 -8.56 -4.92 16.18
C PRO A 224 -7.95 -6.10 15.42
N ASP A 225 -8.63 -6.60 14.40
CA ASP A 225 -8.19 -7.68 13.52
C ASP A 225 -7.36 -7.04 12.42
N VAL A 226 -6.12 -6.78 12.81
CA VAL A 226 -5.22 -5.94 12.07
C VAL A 226 -4.74 -6.84 10.89
N LEU A 227 -5.55 -7.00 9.82
CA LEU A 227 -5.29 -7.43 8.42
C LEU A 227 -3.81 -7.47 8.07
N THR A 228 -3.13 -8.57 8.32
CA THR A 228 -1.70 -8.64 8.08
C THR A 228 -1.37 -8.41 6.60
N VAL A 229 -0.40 -7.56 6.25
CA VAL A 229 0.15 -7.54 4.87
C VAL A 229 1.25 -8.58 4.78
N HIS A 230 1.18 -9.42 3.76
CA HIS A 230 2.22 -10.39 3.46
C HIS A 230 3.54 -9.66 3.18
N PRO A 231 4.71 -10.18 3.61
CA PRO A 231 6.00 -9.54 3.35
C PRO A 231 6.26 -9.24 1.85
N ASP A 232 5.73 -10.07 0.95
CA ASP A 232 5.85 -9.85 -0.50
C ASP A 232 4.98 -8.68 -1.03
N TYR A 233 4.07 -8.13 -0.23
CA TYR A 233 3.38 -6.87 -0.56
C TYR A 233 4.39 -5.76 -0.92
N PHE A 234 5.47 -5.66 -0.14
CA PHE A 234 6.50 -4.64 -0.38
C PHE A 234 7.30 -4.90 -1.65
N LEU A 235 7.23 -6.10 -2.21
CA LEU A 235 7.84 -6.43 -3.50
C LEU A 235 6.95 -6.05 -4.68
N ILE A 236 5.65 -5.81 -4.50
CA ILE A 236 4.80 -5.34 -5.60
C ILE A 236 5.33 -4.00 -6.09
N ASP A 237 5.81 -3.93 -7.33
CA ASP A 237 6.43 -2.71 -7.86
C ASP A 237 5.40 -1.73 -8.41
N GLN A 238 4.30 -2.24 -8.97
CA GLN A 238 3.25 -1.42 -9.57
C GLN A 238 2.36 -0.79 -8.50
N GLY A 239 2.18 0.53 -8.56
CA GLY A 239 1.33 1.26 -7.61
C GLY A 239 -0.13 0.78 -7.63
N ILE A 240 -0.66 0.50 -8.82
CA ILE A 240 -1.99 -0.13 -9.00
C ILE A 240 -2.03 -1.51 -8.33
N GLY A 241 -0.99 -2.32 -8.49
CA GLY A 241 -0.89 -3.64 -7.85
C GLY A 241 -0.96 -3.55 -6.32
N ARG A 242 -0.26 -2.58 -5.71
CA ARG A 242 -0.32 -2.36 -4.25
C ARG A 242 -1.71 -1.92 -3.78
N PHE A 243 -2.36 -1.04 -4.54
CA PHE A 243 -3.74 -0.66 -4.24
C PHE A 243 -4.69 -1.86 -4.33
N VAL A 244 -4.59 -2.65 -5.40
CA VAL A 244 -5.37 -3.88 -5.59
C VAL A 244 -5.12 -4.89 -4.49
N TYR A 245 -3.89 -5.05 -4.01
CA TYR A 245 -3.59 -5.97 -2.91
C TYR A 245 -4.32 -5.57 -1.63
N ARG A 246 -4.28 -4.27 -1.28
CA ARG A 246 -5.02 -3.75 -0.11
C ARG A 246 -6.54 -3.92 -0.29
N LEU A 247 -7.05 -3.72 -1.51
CA LEU A 247 -8.45 -3.96 -1.83
C LEU A 247 -8.82 -5.44 -1.69
N ALA A 248 -7.99 -6.36 -2.20
CA ALA A 248 -8.18 -7.81 -2.10
C ALA A 248 -8.23 -8.26 -0.65
N ARG A 249 -7.23 -7.85 0.16
CA ARG A 249 -7.22 -8.15 1.59
C ARG A 249 -8.50 -7.66 2.28
N ARG A 250 -8.97 -6.45 1.94
CA ARG A 250 -10.16 -5.86 2.58
C ARG A 250 -11.46 -6.52 2.14
N ALA A 251 -11.62 -6.77 0.84
CA ALA A 251 -12.88 -7.20 0.26
C ALA A 251 -13.02 -8.71 0.21
N ALA A 252 -11.95 -9.42 -0.17
CA ALA A 252 -11.93 -10.88 -0.20
C ALA A 252 -11.52 -11.46 1.14
N GLY A 253 -10.63 -10.83 1.92
CA GLY A 253 -10.13 -11.42 3.17
C GLY A 253 -9.55 -12.81 2.90
N LYS A 254 -10.10 -13.85 3.55
CA LYS A 254 -9.73 -15.25 3.31
C LYS A 254 -10.62 -15.97 2.28
N THR A 255 -11.52 -15.25 1.61
CA THR A 255 -12.51 -15.80 0.67
C THR A 255 -12.29 -15.23 -0.74
N THR A 256 -13.36 -14.99 -1.49
CA THR A 256 -13.38 -14.43 -2.84
C THR A 256 -14.19 -13.14 -2.86
N ALA A 257 -13.71 -12.14 -3.62
CA ALA A 257 -14.48 -10.94 -3.92
C ALA A 257 -14.32 -10.51 -5.38
N THR A 258 -15.37 -9.90 -5.92
CA THR A 258 -15.42 -9.44 -7.31
C THR A 258 -15.68 -7.94 -7.37
N TRP A 259 -14.89 -7.23 -8.20
CA TRP A 259 -14.96 -5.77 -8.33
C TRP A 259 -14.87 -5.35 -9.78
N GLY A 260 -15.72 -4.42 -10.22
CA GLY A 260 -15.62 -3.85 -11.57
C GLY A 260 -14.36 -3.01 -11.75
N PHE A 261 -13.67 -3.14 -12.89
CA PHE A 261 -12.45 -2.37 -13.18
C PHE A 261 -12.68 -0.86 -13.07
N GLN A 262 -13.85 -0.37 -13.52
CA GLN A 262 -14.23 1.03 -13.41
C GLN A 262 -14.26 1.49 -11.95
N THR A 263 -14.88 0.72 -11.06
CA THR A 263 -14.93 1.04 -9.63
C THR A 263 -13.56 1.04 -8.98
N ILE A 264 -12.68 0.11 -9.36
CA ILE A 264 -11.29 0.10 -8.87
C ILE A 264 -10.57 1.36 -9.37
N TYR A 265 -10.69 1.70 -10.65
CA TYR A 265 -10.12 2.91 -11.23
C TYR A 265 -10.55 4.17 -10.47
N ASP A 266 -11.86 4.36 -10.28
CA ASP A 266 -12.43 5.53 -9.60
C ASP A 266 -11.94 5.66 -8.15
N ARG A 267 -11.74 4.53 -7.46
CA ARG A 267 -11.29 4.48 -6.06
C ARG A 267 -9.77 4.50 -5.89
N SER A 268 -9.04 4.19 -6.94
CA SER A 268 -7.57 4.09 -6.93
C SER A 268 -6.88 5.46 -6.93
N GLY A 269 -7.58 6.52 -7.35
CA GLY A 269 -7.00 7.85 -7.53
C GLY A 269 -6.01 7.92 -8.70
N SER A 270 -6.07 6.97 -9.63
CA SER A 270 -5.28 6.94 -10.86
C SER A 270 -5.54 8.19 -11.71
N THR A 271 -4.48 8.79 -12.25
CA THR A 271 -4.56 9.99 -13.12
C THR A 271 -4.45 9.68 -14.60
N GLY A 272 -3.98 8.49 -14.97
CA GLY A 272 -3.95 8.03 -16.37
C GLY A 272 -5.34 7.69 -16.90
N SER A 273 -5.48 7.55 -18.21
CA SER A 273 -6.76 7.13 -18.81
C SER A 273 -7.22 5.77 -18.29
N PHE A 274 -8.54 5.52 -18.27
CA PHE A 274 -9.09 4.21 -17.90
C PHE A 274 -8.50 3.07 -18.75
N LYS A 275 -8.28 3.30 -20.05
CA LYS A 275 -7.63 2.33 -20.94
C LYS A 275 -6.23 1.94 -20.45
N GLU A 276 -5.44 2.92 -20.04
CA GLU A 276 -4.08 2.69 -19.52
C GLU A 276 -4.11 1.99 -18.15
N PHE A 277 -5.05 2.36 -17.28
CA PHE A 277 -5.29 1.65 -16.02
C PHE A 277 -5.60 0.16 -16.27
N CYS A 278 -6.53 -0.15 -17.17
CA CYS A 278 -6.88 -1.52 -17.52
C CYS A 278 -5.68 -2.29 -18.08
N ARG A 279 -4.83 -1.64 -18.90
CA ARG A 279 -3.60 -2.23 -19.44
C ARG A 279 -2.64 -2.62 -18.32
N ILE A 280 -2.42 -1.72 -17.34
CA ILE A 280 -1.53 -1.99 -16.21
C ILE A 280 -2.13 -3.07 -15.28
N LEU A 281 -3.44 -3.02 -15.01
CA LEU A 281 -4.11 -4.02 -14.19
C LEU A 281 -4.02 -5.42 -14.81
N ARG A 282 -4.22 -5.55 -16.13
CA ARG A 282 -4.03 -6.82 -16.84
C ARG A 282 -2.59 -7.32 -16.78
N LYS A 283 -1.59 -6.43 -16.81
CA LYS A 283 -0.20 -6.85 -16.56
C LYS A 283 -0.02 -7.45 -15.17
N VAL A 284 -0.66 -6.86 -14.14
CA VAL A 284 -0.63 -7.42 -12.77
C VAL A 284 -1.34 -8.77 -12.69
N ILE A 285 -2.49 -8.92 -13.36
CA ILE A 285 -3.21 -10.21 -13.43
C ILE A 285 -2.36 -11.28 -14.13
N ASN A 286 -1.79 -10.96 -15.29
CA ASN A 286 -1.06 -11.91 -16.12
C ASN A 286 0.29 -12.35 -15.53
N ALA A 287 0.88 -11.56 -14.64
CA ALA A 287 2.13 -11.93 -13.96
C ALA A 287 1.95 -13.17 -13.06
N GLY A 288 0.74 -13.39 -12.51
CA GLY A 288 0.39 -14.61 -11.77
C GLY A 288 1.10 -14.81 -10.42
N ASP A 289 1.99 -13.91 -10.03
CA ASP A 289 2.84 -13.96 -8.84
C ASP A 289 2.26 -13.15 -7.66
N PHE A 290 0.97 -12.80 -7.71
CA PHE A 290 0.37 -11.93 -6.72
C PHE A 290 0.36 -12.57 -5.31
N PRO A 291 0.79 -11.85 -4.24
CA PRO A 291 0.85 -12.42 -2.89
C PRO A 291 -0.54 -12.77 -2.36
N GLU A 292 -0.68 -13.93 -1.71
CA GLU A 292 -1.91 -14.48 -1.07
C GLU A 292 -3.17 -14.66 -1.96
N TYR A 293 -3.27 -13.98 -3.11
CA TYR A 293 -4.46 -13.99 -3.94
C TYR A 293 -4.16 -14.45 -5.36
N ILE A 294 -5.14 -15.11 -5.95
CA ILE A 294 -5.24 -15.37 -7.38
C ILE A 294 -6.13 -14.28 -7.96
N LEU A 295 -5.63 -13.59 -8.98
CA LEU A 295 -6.37 -12.55 -9.70
C LEU A 295 -6.84 -13.10 -11.03
N LYS A 296 -8.12 -12.87 -11.37
CA LYS A 296 -8.69 -13.22 -12.67
C LYS A 296 -9.55 -12.09 -13.21
N GLU A 297 -9.54 -11.94 -14.53
CA GLU A 297 -10.48 -11.06 -15.24
C GLU A 297 -11.68 -11.89 -15.71
N GLU A 298 -12.89 -11.38 -15.46
CA GLU A 298 -14.14 -11.94 -15.96
C GLU A 298 -14.95 -10.87 -16.71
N ASN A 299 -15.79 -11.30 -17.64
CA ASN A 299 -16.69 -10.40 -18.36
C ASN A 299 -17.93 -10.09 -17.51
N GLY A 300 -18.15 -8.82 -17.19
CA GLY A 300 -19.37 -8.33 -16.56
C GLY A 300 -20.25 -7.54 -17.52
N GLN A 301 -21.53 -7.35 -17.16
CA GLN A 301 -22.49 -6.58 -17.95
C GLN A 301 -22.05 -5.12 -18.17
N MET A 302 -21.40 -4.51 -17.18
CA MET A 302 -20.94 -3.12 -17.18
C MET A 302 -19.45 -2.97 -17.54
N GLY A 303 -18.83 -4.04 -18.07
CA GLY A 303 -17.40 -4.10 -18.36
C GLY A 303 -16.65 -5.16 -17.55
N PRO A 304 -15.30 -5.17 -17.62
CA PRO A 304 -14.49 -6.22 -17.02
C PRO A 304 -14.53 -6.17 -15.48
N LEU A 305 -14.54 -7.36 -14.88
CA LEU A 305 -14.54 -7.59 -13.45
C LEU A 305 -13.20 -8.21 -13.04
N LEU A 306 -12.67 -7.78 -11.91
CA LEU A 306 -11.55 -8.40 -11.23
C LEU A 306 -12.09 -9.33 -10.14
N VAL A 307 -11.84 -10.62 -10.28
CA VAL A 307 -12.07 -11.62 -9.24
C VAL A 307 -10.76 -11.82 -8.47
N MET A 308 -10.85 -11.69 -7.15
CA MET A 308 -9.74 -11.83 -6.21
C MET A 308 -10.08 -12.97 -5.26
N THR A 309 -9.35 -14.08 -5.34
CA THR A 309 -9.58 -15.28 -4.50
C THR A 309 -8.36 -15.57 -3.66
N HIS A 310 -8.53 -15.71 -2.35
CA HIS A 310 -7.43 -16.13 -1.47
C HIS A 310 -6.94 -17.54 -1.86
N LYS A 311 -5.62 -17.76 -1.94
CA LYS A 311 -5.02 -19.02 -2.43
C LYS A 311 -5.51 -20.25 -1.68
N ASN A 312 -5.58 -20.20 -0.35
CA ASN A 312 -6.12 -21.31 0.46
C ASN A 312 -7.58 -21.67 0.14
N MET A 313 -8.39 -20.69 -0.28
CA MET A 313 -9.79 -20.94 -0.69
C MET A 313 -9.83 -21.63 -2.06
N ALA A 314 -8.94 -21.24 -2.99
CA ALA A 314 -8.85 -21.88 -4.30
C ALA A 314 -8.40 -23.35 -4.18
N GLU A 315 -7.47 -23.65 -3.28
CA GLU A 315 -7.00 -25.01 -3.01
C GLU A 315 -8.12 -25.91 -2.44
N ALA A 316 -8.92 -25.40 -1.49
CA ALA A 316 -10.04 -26.14 -0.91
C ALA A 316 -11.15 -26.52 -1.92
N VAL A 317 -11.32 -25.73 -2.99
CA VAL A 317 -12.27 -26.02 -4.07
C VAL A 317 -11.75 -27.11 -5.01
N ILE A 318 -10.43 -27.24 -5.17
CA ILE A 318 -9.81 -28.29 -6.01
C ILE A 318 -9.82 -29.65 -5.29
N GLU A 319 -9.69 -29.66 -3.97
CA GLU A 319 -9.68 -30.89 -3.14
C GLU A 319 -11.07 -31.47 -2.86
N SER A 320 -12.15 -30.80 -3.28
CA SER A 320 -13.52 -31.33 -3.19
C SER A 320 -13.95 -31.87 -4.56
N PRO A 321 -13.64 -33.14 -4.93
CA PRO A 321 -14.19 -33.71 -6.14
C PRO A 321 -15.71 -33.75 -5.99
N GLY A 322 -16.41 -33.28 -7.02
CA GLY A 322 -17.88 -33.34 -7.09
C GLY A 322 -18.38 -34.79 -6.89
N PRO A 323 -19.66 -34.96 -6.53
CA PRO A 323 -20.22 -36.30 -6.33
C PRO A 323 -19.92 -37.14 -7.56
N LYS A 324 -19.32 -38.32 -7.35
CA LYS A 324 -19.21 -39.32 -8.40
C LYS A 324 -20.64 -39.64 -8.81
N ASP A 325 -20.97 -39.42 -10.07
CA ASP A 325 -22.16 -39.98 -10.66
C ASP A 325 -22.00 -41.51 -10.56
N ASP A 326 -22.76 -42.13 -9.65
CA ASP A 326 -22.94 -43.58 -9.65
C ASP A 326 -23.70 -43.90 -10.94
N GLU A 327 -22.97 -44.36 -11.96
CA GLU A 327 -23.57 -44.94 -13.16
C GLU A 327 -24.39 -46.18 -12.74
N ASP A 328 -25.68 -46.14 -13.05
CA ASP A 328 -26.63 -47.24 -12.92
C ASP A 328 -26.05 -48.54 -13.53
N GLU A 329 -25.68 -49.49 -12.68
CA GLU A 329 -25.60 -50.90 -13.06
C GLU A 329 -27.04 -51.43 -13.24
N THR A 330 -27.56 -51.30 -14.46
CA THR A 330 -28.65 -52.16 -14.96
C THR A 330 -28.04 -53.19 -15.91
N GLU A 331 -27.50 -54.27 -15.35
CA GLU A 331 -27.31 -55.50 -16.13
C GLU A 331 -28.59 -56.33 -16.06
N GLU A 332 -29.27 -56.37 -17.20
CA GLU A 332 -30.21 -57.40 -17.59
C GLU A 332 -29.54 -58.78 -17.45
N ASP A 333 -30.16 -59.70 -16.72
CA ASP A 333 -29.84 -61.13 -16.85
C ASP A 333 -31.14 -61.91 -17.07
N GLU A 334 -31.55 -61.96 -18.33
CA GLU A 334 -32.37 -63.05 -18.86
C GLU A 334 -31.47 -64.27 -19.07
N ARG A 335 -31.69 -65.37 -18.32
CA ARG A 335 -31.66 -66.79 -18.74
C ARG A 335 -31.54 -67.74 -17.52
N GLU A 336 -32.66 -68.35 -17.12
CA GLU A 336 -33.01 -69.77 -17.38
C GLU A 336 -34.35 -70.12 -16.70
#